data_AF-A0A7J7CLB1-F1
#
_entry.id   AF-A0A7J7CLB1-F1
#
_cell.length_a   1.000
_cell.length_b   1.000
_cell.length_c   1.000
_cell.angle_alpha   90.00
_cell.angle_beta   90.00
_cell.angle_gamma   90.00
#
_symmetry.space_group_name_H-M   'P 1'
#
loop_
_entity.id
_entity.type
_entity.pdbx_description
1 polymer ?
#
loop_
_entity_poly.entity_id
_entity_poly.type
_entity_poly.pdbx_seq_one_letter_code
_entity_poly.pdbx_strand_id
1 'polypeptide(L)'
;MAMPAQRFSSLLSLSFSASRLLCLGRISGRGRSICRFSTAALPEEVIVPPVQVTYKQNLINGQFVDAASGKTFPAYDPRTAEVIAHVAEGDAEDINRAVASARKAFDEGPWPKMSAYERSRIMLRFADLVEKHSDELAALEAWNTGKPYEQAAMSELPSLSRLFHYYAGWADKIHGLTAPADGDYHIQTLHEPIGVAGQIIPWNFPLILFAWKVGPALACGNTVVLKTAEQTPLTALYVGKLFHEVIPKIVPLFYLDQQW
;
A
#
# COMPACT_ATOMS: atom_id res chain seq x y z
N MET A 1 26.93 37.84 41.76
CA MET A 1 27.52 38.98 41.03
C MET A 1 26.97 38.93 39.61
N ALA A 2 25.76 39.42 39.40
CA ALA A 2 25.40 40.80 39.02
C ALA A 2 25.57 41.05 37.50
N MET A 3 24.43 41.24 36.82
CA MET A 3 24.29 41.91 35.51
C MET A 3 24.91 43.32 35.54
N PRO A 4 25.13 43.95 34.37
CA PRO A 4 24.15 44.95 33.95
C PRO A 4 23.83 44.98 32.44
N ALA A 5 22.58 45.37 32.19
CA ALA A 5 22.04 45.84 30.92
C ALA A 5 22.45 47.31 30.65
N GLN A 6 22.41 47.73 29.37
CA GLN A 6 22.18 49.14 29.02
C GLN A 6 21.13 49.27 27.91
N ARG A 7 20.13 50.11 28.23
CA ARG A 7 19.02 50.62 27.43
C ARG A 7 19.42 51.90 26.71
N PHE A 8 18.76 52.22 25.60
CA PHE A 8 18.25 53.56 25.22
C PHE A 8 17.05 53.31 24.25
N SER A 9 15.77 53.38 24.66
CA SER A 9 14.82 54.54 24.60
C SER A 9 14.85 55.30 23.26
N SER A 10 13.76 55.60 22.55
CA SER A 10 12.49 56.18 23.00
C SER A 10 11.40 56.21 21.90
N LEU A 11 10.15 55.93 22.31
CA LEU A 11 8.89 56.66 22.03
C LEU A 11 8.66 57.35 20.67
N LEU A 12 7.53 57.05 20.01
CA LEU A 12 6.35 57.94 19.97
C LEU A 12 5.16 57.28 19.24
N SER A 13 4.09 57.09 20.00
CA SER A 13 2.71 56.90 19.57
C SER A 13 2.13 58.18 18.94
N LEU A 14 1.13 58.07 18.06
CA LEU A 14 -0.15 58.78 18.20
C LEU A 14 -1.18 58.33 17.14
N SER A 15 -2.37 58.07 17.66
CA SER A 15 -3.66 57.80 17.03
C SER A 15 -4.19 58.94 16.15
N PHE A 16 -4.99 58.62 15.13
CA PHE A 16 -5.86 59.60 14.46
C PHE A 16 -7.33 59.15 14.42
N SER A 17 -8.16 60.17 14.66
CA SER A 17 -9.56 60.18 15.05
C SER A 17 -10.56 59.84 13.94
N ALA A 18 -11.71 59.31 14.36
CA ALA A 18 -12.94 59.27 13.60
C ALA A 18 -13.46 60.69 13.26
N SER A 19 -13.99 60.86 12.05
CA SER A 19 -14.92 61.95 11.71
C SER A 19 -15.96 61.45 10.71
N ARG A 20 -17.22 61.67 11.09
CA ARG A 20 -18.42 61.43 10.29
C ARG A 20 -18.49 62.45 9.15
N LEU A 21 -18.86 61.98 7.96
CA LEU A 21 -19.39 62.84 6.89
C LEU A 21 -20.66 62.19 6.34
N LEU A 22 -21.79 62.81 6.69
CA LEU A 22 -23.08 62.63 6.05
C LEU A 22 -22.99 63.17 4.62
N CYS A 23 -23.33 62.36 3.63
CA CYS A 23 -23.68 62.87 2.32
C CYS A 23 -24.88 62.07 1.79
N LEU A 24 -26.04 62.73 1.71
CA LEU A 24 -27.24 62.23 1.07
C LEU A 24 -27.02 62.17 -0.44
N GLY A 25 -26.96 60.96 -1.00
CA GLY A 25 -26.97 60.72 -2.44
C GLY A 25 -28.08 59.73 -2.79
N ARG A 26 -29.15 60.23 -3.42
CA ARG A 26 -30.20 59.43 -4.07
C ARG A 26 -29.57 58.43 -5.05
N ILE A 27 -29.86 57.14 -4.88
CA ILE A 27 -29.59 56.12 -5.91
C ILE A 27 -30.93 55.51 -6.32
N SER A 28 -31.24 55.69 -7.59
CA SER A 28 -32.37 55.14 -8.31
C SER A 28 -32.34 53.61 -8.31
N GLY A 29 -33.52 53.01 -8.23
CA GLY A 29 -33.71 51.56 -8.19
C GLY A 29 -33.09 50.86 -9.40
N ARG A 30 -32.14 49.98 -9.14
CA ARG A 30 -31.66 48.96 -10.08
C ARG A 30 -31.87 47.62 -9.40
N GLY A 31 -32.82 46.84 -9.92
CA GLY A 31 -33.17 45.53 -9.39
C GLY A 31 -31.91 44.67 -9.24
N ARG A 32 -31.63 44.21 -8.02
CA ARG A 32 -30.67 43.14 -7.78
C ARG A 32 -31.26 41.88 -8.41
N SER A 33 -30.82 41.55 -9.62
CA SER A 33 -30.93 40.19 -10.12
C SER A 33 -30.08 39.32 -9.19
N ILE A 34 -30.74 38.61 -8.29
CA ILE A 34 -30.12 37.53 -7.54
C ILE A 34 -29.85 36.44 -8.58
N CYS A 35 -28.62 36.39 -9.10
CA CYS A 35 -28.15 35.21 -9.81
C CYS A 35 -28.23 34.05 -8.83
N ARG A 36 -29.29 33.23 -8.94
CA ARG A 36 -29.31 31.90 -8.37
C ARG A 36 -28.21 31.13 -9.10
N PHE A 37 -27.04 31.01 -8.47
CA PHE A 37 -26.11 29.95 -8.84
C PHE A 37 -26.85 28.64 -8.60
N SER A 38 -27.24 27.97 -9.68
CA SER A 38 -27.81 26.65 -9.60
C SER A 38 -26.71 25.70 -9.13
N THR A 39 -26.83 25.17 -7.91
CA THR A 39 -26.01 24.04 -7.42
C THR A 39 -26.54 22.72 -8.00
N ALA A 40 -27.01 22.73 -9.25
CA ALA A 40 -27.22 21.48 -9.96
C ALA A 40 -25.82 20.98 -10.32
N ALA A 41 -25.29 20.05 -9.52
CA ALA A 41 -24.15 19.26 -9.93
C ALA A 41 -24.52 18.64 -11.28
N LEU A 42 -23.83 19.04 -12.35
CA LEU A 42 -23.91 18.33 -13.61
C LEU A 42 -23.54 16.88 -13.29
N PRO A 43 -24.24 15.88 -13.87
CA PRO A 43 -23.80 14.49 -13.73
C PRO A 43 -22.39 14.42 -14.31
N GLU A 44 -21.41 14.35 -13.42
CA GLU A 44 -20.02 14.19 -13.79
C GLU A 44 -19.89 12.76 -14.30
N GLU A 45 -19.65 12.59 -15.60
CA GLU A 45 -19.45 11.28 -16.19
C GLU A 45 -18.29 10.61 -15.48
N VAL A 46 -18.57 9.48 -14.82
CA VAL A 46 -17.55 8.77 -14.07
C VAL A 46 -16.52 8.21 -15.04
N ILE A 47 -15.29 8.70 -14.93
CA ILE A 47 -14.18 8.25 -15.76
C ILE A 47 -13.88 6.79 -15.43
N VAL A 48 -14.14 5.91 -16.38
CA VAL A 48 -13.70 4.51 -16.33
C VAL A 48 -12.23 4.48 -16.75
N PRO A 49 -11.32 3.99 -15.88
CA PRO A 49 -9.91 3.94 -16.23
C PRO A 49 -9.69 2.95 -17.38
N PRO A 50 -8.77 3.23 -18.32
CA PRO A 50 -8.47 2.36 -19.46
C PRO A 50 -7.61 1.15 -19.05
N VAL A 51 -7.92 0.52 -17.92
CA VAL A 51 -7.20 -0.64 -17.37
C VAL A 51 -8.07 -1.89 -17.44
N GLN A 52 -7.52 -2.99 -17.95
CA GLN A 52 -8.23 -4.27 -17.99
C GLN A 52 -7.91 -5.10 -16.74
N VAL A 53 -8.96 -5.61 -16.09
CA VAL A 53 -8.80 -6.50 -14.92
C VAL A 53 -8.51 -7.92 -15.38
N THR A 54 -7.22 -8.23 -15.49
CA THR A 54 -6.73 -9.53 -15.97
C THR A 54 -6.75 -10.59 -14.88
N TYR A 55 -6.31 -10.25 -13.67
CA TYR A 55 -6.09 -11.20 -12.58
C TYR A 55 -7.28 -11.21 -11.61
N LYS A 56 -8.02 -12.32 -11.60
CA LYS A 56 -9.26 -12.50 -10.81
C LYS A 56 -9.28 -13.80 -10.00
N GLN A 57 -8.23 -14.61 -10.13
CA GLN A 57 -8.10 -15.93 -9.52
C GLN A 57 -7.20 -15.85 -8.29
N ASN A 58 -7.28 -16.86 -7.42
CA ASN A 58 -6.35 -16.99 -6.30
C ASN A 58 -4.94 -17.27 -6.85
N LEU A 59 -3.92 -16.69 -6.24
CA LEU A 59 -2.53 -16.91 -6.66
C LEU A 59 -1.88 -17.91 -5.72
N ILE A 60 -1.82 -19.17 -6.13
CA ILE A 60 -1.32 -20.29 -5.33
C ILE A 60 -0.16 -20.96 -6.09
N ASN A 61 0.99 -21.13 -5.41
CA ASN A 61 2.17 -21.78 -5.99
C ASN A 61 2.65 -21.14 -7.33
N GLY A 62 2.52 -19.82 -7.45
CA GLY A 62 2.87 -19.08 -8.67
C GLY A 62 1.91 -19.28 -9.83
N GLN A 63 0.71 -19.84 -9.58
CA GLN A 63 -0.32 -20.04 -10.59
C GLN A 63 -1.62 -19.38 -10.16
N PHE A 64 -2.30 -18.79 -11.13
CA PHE A 64 -3.67 -18.31 -10.97
C PHE A 64 -4.61 -19.51 -11.06
N VAL A 65 -5.35 -19.76 -9.98
CA VAL A 65 -6.27 -20.89 -9.84
C VAL A 65 -7.64 -20.42 -9.33
N ASP A 66 -8.69 -21.07 -9.81
CA ASP A 66 -10.02 -20.86 -9.25
C ASP A 66 -10.07 -21.35 -7.80
N ALA A 67 -11.03 -20.81 -7.03
CA ALA A 67 -11.34 -21.31 -5.70
C ALA A 67 -11.72 -22.79 -5.77
N ALA A 68 -11.34 -23.57 -4.77
CA ALA A 68 -11.71 -24.99 -4.69
C ALA A 68 -13.24 -25.19 -4.70
N SER A 69 -13.98 -24.23 -4.15
CA SER A 69 -15.44 -24.19 -4.16
C SER A 69 -16.06 -23.78 -5.50
N GLY A 70 -15.27 -23.20 -6.41
CA GLY A 70 -15.74 -22.55 -7.64
C GLY A 70 -16.49 -21.23 -7.42
N LYS A 71 -16.58 -20.75 -6.17
CA LYS A 71 -17.27 -19.50 -5.85
C LYS A 71 -16.44 -18.29 -6.25
N THR A 72 -17.15 -17.20 -6.53
CA THR A 72 -16.58 -15.89 -6.80
C THR A 72 -17.42 -14.82 -6.12
N PHE A 73 -16.80 -13.72 -5.76
CA PHE A 73 -17.50 -12.55 -5.23
C PHE A 73 -17.25 -11.30 -6.09
N PRO A 74 -18.20 -10.35 -6.13
CA PRO A 74 -18.03 -9.11 -6.86
C PRO A 74 -17.10 -8.13 -6.11
N ALA A 75 -16.10 -7.60 -6.82
CA ALA A 75 -15.37 -6.40 -6.43
C ALA A 75 -16.09 -5.18 -7.02
N TYR A 76 -16.38 -4.18 -6.19
CA TYR A 76 -17.17 -3.02 -6.57
C TYR A 76 -16.32 -1.77 -6.79
N ASP A 77 -16.77 -0.90 -7.69
CA ASP A 77 -16.29 0.47 -7.78
C ASP A 77 -17.02 1.30 -6.71
N PRO A 78 -16.32 1.82 -5.69
CA PRO A 78 -16.95 2.60 -4.63
C PRO A 78 -17.56 3.93 -5.11
N ARG A 79 -17.22 4.40 -6.32
CA ARG A 79 -17.76 5.62 -6.91
C ARG A 79 -19.15 5.41 -7.51
N THR A 80 -19.41 4.25 -8.08
CA THR A 80 -20.66 3.94 -8.82
C THR A 80 -21.47 2.79 -8.22
N ALA A 81 -20.89 2.02 -7.30
CA ALA A 81 -21.38 0.73 -6.83
C ALA A 81 -21.54 -0.34 -7.92
N GLU A 82 -20.97 -0.11 -9.11
CA GLU A 82 -20.96 -1.09 -10.20
C GLU A 82 -19.89 -2.15 -9.97
N VAL A 83 -20.10 -3.34 -10.54
CA VAL A 83 -19.15 -4.45 -10.43
C VAL A 83 -17.99 -4.22 -11.38
N ILE A 84 -16.77 -4.16 -10.83
CA ILE A 84 -15.52 -4.11 -11.60
C ILE A 84 -15.20 -5.51 -12.16
N ALA A 85 -15.20 -6.52 -11.29
CA ALA A 85 -14.87 -7.89 -11.64
C ALA A 85 -15.43 -8.88 -10.61
N HIS A 86 -15.64 -10.13 -11.02
CA HIS A 86 -15.85 -11.25 -10.11
C HIS A 86 -14.51 -11.91 -9.81
N VAL A 87 -14.17 -12.01 -8.53
CA VAL A 87 -12.89 -12.50 -8.03
C VAL A 87 -13.12 -13.82 -7.29
N ALA A 88 -12.20 -14.78 -7.43
CA ALA A 88 -12.29 -16.07 -6.75
C ALA A 88 -12.44 -15.89 -5.23
N GLU A 89 -13.45 -16.54 -4.67
CA GLU A 89 -13.71 -16.56 -3.23
C GLU A 89 -13.01 -17.79 -2.65
N GLY A 90 -11.79 -17.58 -2.15
CA GLY A 90 -11.10 -18.61 -1.44
C GLY A 90 -11.82 -18.99 -0.15
N ASP A 91 -11.76 -20.27 0.20
CA ASP A 91 -12.19 -20.83 1.49
C ASP A 91 -11.03 -21.57 2.19
N ALA A 92 -11.27 -22.16 3.37
CA ALA A 92 -10.30 -22.89 4.17
C ALA A 92 -9.47 -23.92 3.37
N GLU A 93 -10.06 -24.57 2.37
CA GLU A 93 -9.33 -25.50 1.50
C GLU A 93 -8.26 -24.80 0.65
N ASP A 94 -8.55 -23.62 0.12
CA ASP A 94 -7.57 -22.83 -0.64
C ASP A 94 -6.49 -22.26 0.29
N ILE A 95 -6.83 -21.90 1.54
CA ILE A 95 -5.84 -21.57 2.58
C ILE A 95 -4.93 -22.77 2.84
N ASN A 96 -5.48 -23.97 3.02
CA ASN A 96 -4.70 -25.17 3.28
C ASN A 96 -3.74 -25.47 2.12
N ARG A 97 -4.23 -25.41 0.88
CA ARG A 97 -3.41 -25.52 -0.34
C ARG A 97 -2.30 -24.46 -0.36
N ALA A 98 -2.64 -23.23 0.05
CA ALA A 98 -1.69 -22.14 0.07
C ALA A 98 -0.58 -22.32 1.13
N VAL A 99 -0.97 -22.67 2.35
CA VAL A 99 -0.05 -22.96 3.46
C VAL A 99 0.83 -24.16 3.13
N ALA A 100 0.29 -25.22 2.53
CA ALA A 100 1.06 -26.38 2.10
C ALA A 100 2.13 -26.01 1.05
N SER A 101 1.76 -25.17 0.07
CA SER A 101 2.70 -24.65 -0.92
C SER A 101 3.78 -23.78 -0.28
N ALA A 102 3.42 -22.86 0.62
CA ALA A 102 4.35 -21.99 1.34
C ALA A 102 5.29 -22.80 2.27
N ARG A 103 4.77 -23.85 2.91
CA ARG A 103 5.56 -24.76 3.75
C ARG A 103 6.59 -25.51 2.92
N LYS A 104 6.17 -26.12 1.80
CA LYS A 104 7.10 -26.79 0.88
C LYS A 104 8.16 -25.82 0.34
N ALA A 105 7.74 -24.60 0.00
CA ALA A 105 8.62 -23.52 -0.43
C ALA A 105 9.70 -23.16 0.61
N PHE A 106 9.34 -23.18 1.89
CA PHE A 106 10.27 -22.92 2.99
C PHE A 106 11.18 -24.12 3.27
N ASP A 107 10.63 -25.33 3.40
CA ASP A 107 11.41 -26.48 3.84
C ASP A 107 12.35 -27.00 2.73
N GLU A 108 11.84 -27.07 1.49
CA GLU A 108 12.56 -27.69 0.37
C GLU A 108 13.08 -26.66 -0.62
N GLY A 109 12.39 -25.53 -0.75
CA GLY A 109 12.65 -24.53 -1.78
C GLY A 109 13.98 -23.78 -1.64
N PRO A 110 14.36 -23.03 -2.70
CA PRO A 110 15.60 -22.28 -2.71
C PRO A 110 15.52 -21.00 -1.88
N TRP A 111 14.32 -20.46 -1.62
CA TRP A 111 14.15 -19.13 -1.01
C TRP A 111 14.87 -18.93 0.35
N PRO A 112 14.68 -19.80 1.36
CA PRO A 112 15.42 -19.66 2.62
C PRO A 112 16.89 -20.08 2.50
N LYS A 113 17.25 -20.83 1.46
CA LYS A 113 18.63 -21.29 1.19
C LYS A 113 19.44 -20.28 0.38
N MET A 114 18.78 -19.34 -0.30
CA MET A 114 19.42 -18.25 -1.02
C MET A 114 20.22 -17.40 -0.04
N SER A 115 21.35 -16.88 -0.51
CA SER A 115 22.07 -15.85 0.20
C SER A 115 21.18 -14.62 0.42
N ALA A 116 21.45 -13.89 1.49
CA ALA A 116 20.76 -12.63 1.76
C ALA A 116 20.87 -11.63 0.60
N TYR A 117 22.00 -11.63 -0.11
CA TYR A 117 22.24 -10.83 -1.29
C TYR A 117 21.31 -11.20 -2.46
N GLU A 118 21.11 -12.49 -2.73
CA GLU A 118 20.18 -12.95 -3.78
C GLU A 118 18.74 -12.53 -3.48
N ARG A 119 18.29 -12.68 -2.23
CA ARG A 119 16.95 -12.19 -1.81
C ARG A 119 16.81 -10.69 -2.01
N SER A 120 17.83 -9.91 -1.61
CA SER A 120 17.89 -8.46 -1.84
C SER A 120 17.73 -8.13 -3.32
N ARG A 121 18.50 -8.80 -4.20
CA ARG A 121 18.45 -8.59 -5.65
C ARG A 121 17.07 -8.88 -6.23
N ILE A 122 16.38 -9.91 -5.76
CA ILE A 122 15.01 -10.22 -6.20
C ILE A 122 14.04 -9.11 -5.79
N MET A 123 14.11 -8.65 -4.54
CA MET A 123 13.25 -7.59 -4.03
C MET A 123 13.46 -6.25 -4.76
N LEU A 124 14.70 -5.93 -5.12
CA LEU A 124 15.03 -4.76 -5.96
C LEU A 124 14.40 -4.88 -7.36
N ARG A 125 14.55 -6.04 -8.01
CA ARG A 125 13.93 -6.28 -9.32
C ARG A 125 12.41 -6.21 -9.29
N PHE A 126 11.79 -6.64 -8.19
CA PHE A 126 10.36 -6.45 -8.00
C PHE A 126 9.99 -4.97 -7.94
N ALA A 127 10.75 -4.15 -7.20
CA ALA A 127 10.53 -2.71 -7.15
C ALA A 127 10.64 -2.07 -8.56
N ASP A 128 11.64 -2.47 -9.35
CA ASP A 128 11.78 -2.03 -10.75
C ASP A 128 10.55 -2.38 -11.61
N LEU A 129 9.98 -3.59 -11.42
CA LEU A 129 8.76 -4.01 -12.13
C LEU A 129 7.54 -3.20 -11.69
N VAL A 130 7.40 -2.91 -10.40
CA VAL A 130 6.32 -2.06 -9.90
C VAL A 130 6.39 -0.67 -10.53
N GLU A 131 7.57 -0.08 -10.61
CA GLU A 131 7.77 1.24 -11.23
C GLU A 131 7.42 1.20 -12.73
N LYS A 132 7.82 0.15 -13.44
CA LYS A 132 7.50 -0.05 -14.85
C LYS A 132 5.99 -0.15 -15.12
N HIS A 133 5.22 -0.71 -14.18
CA HIS A 133 3.78 -0.90 -14.28
C HIS A 133 2.99 0.13 -13.43
N SER A 134 3.63 1.22 -13.01
CA SER A 134 3.06 2.16 -12.03
C SER A 134 1.77 2.84 -12.50
N ASP A 135 1.67 3.22 -13.78
CA ASP A 135 0.46 3.86 -14.33
C ASP A 135 -0.75 2.90 -14.30
N GLU A 136 -0.57 1.65 -14.72
CA GLU A 136 -1.63 0.64 -14.69
C GLU A 136 -2.04 0.29 -13.26
N LEU A 137 -1.07 0.15 -12.36
CA LEU A 137 -1.33 -0.11 -10.94
C LEU A 137 -2.02 1.07 -10.27
N ALA A 138 -1.64 2.31 -10.56
CA ALA A 138 -2.27 3.50 -10.01
C ALA A 138 -3.72 3.65 -10.49
N ALA A 139 -3.97 3.39 -11.78
CA ALA A 139 -5.31 3.38 -12.34
C ALA A 139 -6.20 2.31 -11.68
N LEU A 140 -5.69 1.09 -11.52
CA LEU A 140 -6.40 -0.01 -10.87
C LEU A 140 -6.63 0.26 -9.38
N GLU A 141 -5.64 0.82 -8.68
CA GLU A 141 -5.75 1.18 -7.26
C GLU A 141 -6.84 2.23 -7.07
N ALA A 142 -6.80 3.32 -7.85
CA ALA A 142 -7.81 4.37 -7.81
C ALA A 142 -9.21 3.83 -8.11
N TRP A 143 -9.33 2.92 -9.09
CA TRP A 143 -10.60 2.31 -9.44
C TRP A 143 -11.16 1.44 -8.32
N ASN A 144 -10.34 0.57 -7.74
CA ASN A 144 -10.79 -0.42 -6.78
C ASN A 144 -11.01 0.17 -5.38
N THR A 145 -10.19 1.13 -4.95
CA THR A 145 -10.30 1.76 -3.63
C THR A 145 -11.14 3.04 -3.62
N GLY A 146 -11.34 3.68 -4.78
CA GLY A 146 -12.00 4.98 -4.88
C GLY A 146 -11.15 6.19 -4.49
N LYS A 147 -9.84 6.00 -4.28
CA LYS A 147 -8.94 7.12 -3.97
C LYS A 147 -8.59 7.94 -5.22
N PRO A 148 -8.20 9.22 -5.08
CA PRO A 148 -7.75 10.01 -6.22
C PRO A 148 -6.56 9.36 -6.94
N TYR A 149 -6.59 9.35 -8.28
CA TYR A 149 -5.50 8.80 -9.09
C TYR A 149 -4.15 9.42 -8.73
N GLU A 150 -4.09 10.74 -8.56
CA GLU A 150 -2.85 11.44 -8.19
C GLU A 150 -2.29 10.95 -6.87
N GLN A 151 -3.13 10.62 -5.89
CA GLN A 151 -2.67 10.04 -4.63
C GLN A 151 -2.06 8.65 -4.85
N ALA A 152 -2.72 7.79 -5.63
CA ALA A 152 -2.19 6.47 -5.95
C ALA A 152 -0.85 6.57 -6.69
N ALA A 153 -0.80 7.38 -7.75
CA ALA A 153 0.35 7.51 -8.65
C ALA A 153 1.56 8.24 -8.02
N MET A 154 1.31 9.34 -7.29
CA MET A 154 2.40 10.22 -6.81
C MET A 154 2.81 9.92 -5.37
N SER A 155 1.98 9.21 -4.59
CA SER A 155 2.28 8.89 -3.19
C SER A 155 2.44 7.39 -2.98
N GLU A 156 1.43 6.59 -3.35
CA GLU A 156 1.39 5.19 -2.92
C GLU A 156 2.33 4.29 -3.71
N LEU A 157 2.32 4.37 -5.04
CA LEU A 157 3.21 3.56 -5.88
C LEU A 157 4.70 3.87 -5.63
N PRO A 158 5.13 5.14 -5.53
CA PRO A 158 6.49 5.48 -5.14
C PRO A 158 6.84 4.98 -3.73
N SER A 159 5.88 5.02 -2.80
CA SER A 159 6.09 4.51 -1.44
C SER A 159 6.24 2.99 -1.41
N LEU A 160 5.43 2.26 -2.18
CA LEU A 160 5.53 0.81 -2.38
C LEU A 160 6.94 0.44 -2.88
N SER A 161 7.40 1.06 -3.97
CA SER A 161 8.75 0.83 -4.49
C SER A 161 9.82 1.15 -3.43
N ARG A 162 9.72 2.31 -2.77
CA ARG A 162 10.68 2.73 -1.75
C ARG A 162 10.76 1.76 -0.57
N LEU A 163 9.63 1.19 -0.15
CA LEU A 163 9.57 0.21 0.94
C LEU A 163 10.27 -1.09 0.56
N PHE A 164 10.08 -1.57 -0.68
CA PHE A 164 10.80 -2.75 -1.16
C PHE A 164 12.30 -2.49 -1.31
N HIS A 165 12.70 -1.31 -1.81
CA HIS A 165 14.11 -0.88 -1.79
C HIS A 165 14.69 -0.87 -0.38
N TYR A 166 13.95 -0.34 0.60
CA TYR A 166 14.37 -0.28 1.99
C TYR A 166 14.58 -1.69 2.59
N TYR A 167 13.59 -2.58 2.43
CA TYR A 167 13.68 -3.93 2.99
C TYR A 167 14.68 -4.81 2.22
N ALA A 168 14.85 -4.62 0.92
CA ALA A 168 15.92 -5.26 0.16
C ALA A 168 17.30 -4.87 0.73
N GLY A 169 17.49 -3.61 1.10
CA GLY A 169 18.70 -3.14 1.77
C GLY A 169 18.90 -3.73 3.17
N TRP A 170 17.86 -4.26 3.82
CA TRP A 170 17.96 -4.93 5.12
C TRP A 170 18.25 -6.42 5.03
N ALA A 171 17.96 -7.07 3.91
CA ALA A 171 18.04 -8.54 3.79
C ALA A 171 19.41 -9.10 4.20
N ASP A 172 20.50 -8.38 3.90
CA ASP A 172 21.90 -8.74 4.22
C ASP A 172 22.46 -8.08 5.49
N LYS A 173 21.61 -7.41 6.28
CA LYS A 173 21.98 -6.67 7.49
C LYS A 173 21.28 -7.19 8.75
N ILE A 174 20.68 -8.37 8.66
CA ILE A 174 20.05 -9.04 9.80
C ILE A 174 21.16 -9.76 10.58
N HIS A 175 21.75 -9.06 11.55
CA HIS A 175 22.86 -9.57 12.33
C HIS A 175 22.38 -10.22 13.63
N GLY A 176 23.03 -11.32 14.01
CA GLY A 176 23.01 -11.83 15.37
C GLY A 176 24.01 -11.10 16.27
N LEU A 177 24.24 -11.64 17.47
CA LEU A 177 25.15 -11.10 18.47
C LEU A 177 26.06 -12.20 18.99
N THR A 178 27.33 -11.87 19.25
CA THR A 178 28.21 -12.68 20.08
C THR A 178 28.21 -12.08 21.48
N ALA A 179 27.92 -12.89 22.50
CA ALA A 179 27.81 -12.43 23.89
C ALA A 179 28.90 -13.04 24.77
N PRO A 180 29.40 -12.31 25.79
CA PRO A 180 30.31 -12.88 26.77
C PRO A 180 29.57 -13.91 27.63
N ALA A 181 30.18 -15.08 27.82
CA ALA A 181 29.68 -16.13 28.69
C ALA A 181 30.43 -16.12 30.02
N ASP A 182 29.75 -16.53 31.09
CA ASP A 182 30.44 -16.90 32.33
C ASP A 182 31.11 -18.27 32.12
N GLY A 183 32.44 -18.30 32.03
CA GLY A 183 33.24 -19.50 31.80
C GLY A 183 33.60 -19.76 30.33
N ASP A 184 34.08 -20.98 30.04
CA ASP A 184 34.66 -21.36 28.74
C ASP A 184 33.61 -21.74 27.69
N TYR A 185 32.66 -20.84 27.41
CA TYR A 185 31.61 -21.05 26.42
C TYR A 185 31.63 -19.98 25.32
N HIS A 186 31.36 -20.39 24.08
CA HIS A 186 31.10 -19.48 22.97
C HIS A 186 29.58 -19.31 22.81
N ILE A 187 29.09 -18.09 23.00
CA ILE A 187 27.66 -17.76 22.84
C ILE A 187 27.49 -16.86 21.62
N GLN A 188 26.64 -17.30 20.69
CA GLN A 188 26.18 -16.51 19.56
C GLN A 188 24.65 -16.65 19.40
N THR A 189 24.00 -15.59 18.94
CA THR A 189 22.60 -15.62 18.53
C THR A 189 22.52 -15.65 17.01
N LEU A 190 21.58 -16.43 16.48
CA LEU A 190 21.26 -16.48 15.07
C LEU A 190 19.83 -15.96 14.88
N HIS A 191 19.63 -15.13 13.86
CA HIS A 191 18.31 -14.64 13.48
C HIS A 191 17.87 -15.37 12.22
N GLU A 192 17.14 -16.47 12.44
CA GLU A 192 16.62 -17.33 11.38
C GLU A 192 15.18 -16.92 11.03
N PRO A 193 14.74 -17.12 9.77
CA PRO A 193 13.33 -16.95 9.42
C PRO A 193 12.45 -17.88 10.25
N ILE A 194 11.26 -17.39 10.61
CA ILE A 194 10.28 -18.12 11.41
C ILE A 194 9.65 -19.25 10.59
N GLY A 195 9.39 -19.03 9.30
CA GLY A 195 8.78 -20.03 8.42
C GLY A 195 7.69 -19.45 7.51
N VAL A 196 6.46 -19.97 7.66
CA VAL A 196 5.29 -19.52 6.91
C VAL A 196 4.55 -18.45 7.72
N ALA A 197 4.49 -17.23 7.19
CA ALA A 197 3.79 -16.10 7.78
C ALA A 197 2.41 -15.92 7.14
N GLY A 198 1.35 -16.11 7.93
CA GLY A 198 0.00 -15.70 7.57
C GLY A 198 -0.19 -14.20 7.82
N GLN A 199 -0.61 -13.46 6.79
CA GLN A 199 -0.73 -12.00 6.85
C GLN A 199 -2.12 -11.59 6.37
N ILE A 200 -2.75 -10.64 7.06
CA ILE A 200 -4.07 -10.10 6.70
C ILE A 200 -3.93 -8.58 6.59
N ILE A 201 -4.43 -7.99 5.50
CA ILE A 201 -4.39 -6.54 5.28
C ILE A 201 -5.79 -5.94 5.04
N PRO A 202 -6.08 -4.74 5.59
CA PRO A 202 -7.32 -4.00 5.34
C PRO A 202 -7.31 -3.25 3.99
N TRP A 203 -8.44 -2.61 3.69
CA TRP A 203 -8.75 -2.06 2.36
C TRP A 203 -8.31 -0.60 2.10
N ASN A 204 -7.86 0.14 3.11
CA ASN A 204 -7.63 1.59 3.00
C ASN A 204 -6.34 1.95 2.22
N PHE A 205 -5.26 1.20 2.43
CA PHE A 205 -4.01 1.35 1.66
C PHE A 205 -3.46 -0.02 1.21
N PRO A 206 -4.17 -0.75 0.32
CA PRO A 206 -3.85 -2.12 -0.07
C PRO A 206 -2.38 -2.31 -0.45
N LEU A 207 -1.85 -1.46 -1.33
CA LEU A 207 -0.47 -1.57 -1.82
C LEU A 207 0.58 -1.25 -0.75
N ILE A 208 0.34 -0.23 0.09
CA ILE A 208 1.29 0.12 1.16
C ILE A 208 1.31 -0.94 2.25
N LEU A 209 0.14 -1.42 2.64
CA LEU A 209 0.00 -2.45 3.67
C LEU A 209 0.55 -3.79 3.20
N PHE A 210 0.37 -4.11 1.92
CA PHE A 210 1.08 -5.20 1.26
C PHE A 210 2.60 -5.06 1.46
N ALA A 211 3.17 -3.90 1.14
CA ALA A 211 4.61 -3.66 1.28
C ALA A 211 5.11 -3.78 2.73
N TRP A 212 4.36 -3.23 3.69
CA TRP A 212 4.70 -3.27 5.12
C TRP A 212 4.65 -4.68 5.70
N LYS A 213 3.84 -5.57 5.14
CA LYS A 213 3.71 -6.95 5.62
C LYS A 213 4.69 -7.87 4.88
N VAL A 214 4.67 -7.84 3.55
CA VAL A 214 5.42 -8.76 2.70
C VAL A 214 6.90 -8.41 2.65
N GLY A 215 7.23 -7.12 2.54
CA GLY A 215 8.62 -6.63 2.47
C GLY A 215 9.53 -7.17 3.58
N PRO A 216 9.23 -6.95 4.88
CA PRO A 216 10.08 -7.43 5.96
C PRO A 216 10.06 -8.97 6.09
N ALA A 217 8.92 -9.62 5.83
CA ALA A 217 8.83 -11.07 5.89
C ALA A 217 9.79 -11.73 4.89
N LEU A 218 9.81 -11.23 3.66
CA LEU A 218 10.67 -11.71 2.59
C LEU A 218 12.15 -11.37 2.82
N ALA A 219 12.47 -10.17 3.31
CA ALA A 219 13.84 -9.80 3.65
C ALA A 219 14.46 -10.78 4.66
N CYS A 220 13.69 -11.16 5.68
CA CYS A 220 14.10 -12.16 6.68
C CYS A 220 14.15 -13.60 6.14
N GLY A 221 13.67 -13.88 4.93
CA GLY A 221 13.66 -15.22 4.33
C GLY A 221 12.43 -16.07 4.66
N ASN A 222 11.36 -15.46 5.20
CA ASN A 222 10.10 -16.17 5.41
C ASN A 222 9.37 -16.41 4.10
N THR A 223 8.43 -17.34 4.14
CA THR A 223 7.39 -17.50 3.12
C THR A 223 6.09 -16.85 3.59
N VAL A 224 5.22 -16.43 2.67
CA VAL A 224 4.03 -15.64 3.00
C VAL A 224 2.78 -16.22 2.35
N VAL A 225 1.71 -16.28 3.15
CA VAL A 225 0.32 -16.42 2.70
C VAL A 225 -0.41 -15.14 3.10
N LEU A 226 -0.88 -14.38 2.13
CA LEU A 226 -1.51 -13.07 2.34
C LEU A 226 -3.00 -13.14 2.00
N LYS A 227 -3.83 -12.70 2.95
CA LYS A 227 -5.24 -12.33 2.73
C LYS A 227 -5.39 -10.83 2.58
N THR A 228 -5.98 -10.39 1.48
CA THR A 228 -6.34 -8.99 1.30
C THR A 228 -7.81 -8.76 1.57
N ALA A 229 -8.17 -7.51 1.86
CA ALA A 229 -9.56 -7.14 2.04
C ALA A 229 -10.39 -7.44 0.78
N GLU A 230 -11.61 -7.90 1.00
CA GLU A 230 -12.57 -8.28 -0.03
C GLU A 230 -13.04 -7.07 -0.85
N GLN A 231 -12.96 -5.86 -0.30
CA GLN A 231 -13.28 -4.64 -1.03
C GLN A 231 -12.21 -4.34 -2.09
N THR A 232 -10.93 -4.65 -1.81
CA THR A 232 -9.80 -4.19 -2.61
C THR A 232 -8.79 -5.29 -3.00
N PRO A 233 -9.25 -6.37 -3.68
CA PRO A 233 -8.39 -7.50 -4.01
C PRO A 233 -7.50 -7.29 -5.25
N LEU A 234 -7.85 -6.35 -6.14
CA LEU A 234 -7.36 -6.38 -7.52
C LEU A 234 -5.89 -6.00 -7.65
N THR A 235 -5.44 -4.96 -6.93
CA THR A 235 -4.05 -4.48 -7.03
C THR A 235 -3.06 -5.44 -6.39
N ALA A 236 -3.45 -6.11 -5.30
CA ALA A 236 -2.66 -7.16 -4.67
C ALA A 236 -2.41 -8.35 -5.61
N LEU A 237 -3.44 -8.80 -6.34
CA LEU A 237 -3.30 -9.86 -7.35
C LEU A 237 -2.35 -9.44 -8.48
N TYR A 238 -2.44 -8.18 -8.94
CA TYR A 238 -1.53 -7.66 -9.95
C TYR A 238 -0.08 -7.68 -9.42
N VAL A 239 0.22 -7.03 -8.30
CA VAL A 239 1.60 -7.02 -7.78
C VAL A 239 2.10 -8.43 -7.45
N GLY A 240 1.20 -9.34 -7.08
CA GLY A 240 1.49 -10.76 -6.93
C GLY A 240 2.02 -11.41 -8.21
N LYS A 241 1.39 -11.13 -9.35
CA LYS A 241 1.90 -11.56 -10.66
C LYS A 241 3.29 -11.01 -10.91
N LEU A 242 3.52 -9.71 -10.69
CA LEU A 242 4.84 -9.09 -10.90
C LEU A 242 5.91 -9.74 -10.03
N PHE A 243 5.56 -10.13 -8.80
CA PHE A 243 6.45 -10.83 -7.90
C PHE A 243 6.87 -12.21 -8.44
N HIS A 244 5.93 -12.97 -9.01
CA HIS A 244 6.23 -14.28 -9.61
C HIS A 244 7.03 -14.19 -10.92
N GLU A 245 7.09 -13.04 -11.57
CA GLU A 245 8.00 -12.84 -12.73
C GLU A 245 9.47 -12.78 -12.33
N VAL A 246 9.77 -12.35 -11.10
CA VAL A 246 11.15 -12.22 -10.61
C VAL A 246 11.61 -13.39 -9.74
N ILE A 247 10.67 -14.19 -9.22
CA ILE A 247 10.97 -15.31 -8.34
C ILE A 247 10.96 -16.66 -9.07
N PRO A 248 11.90 -17.57 -8.75
CA PRO A 248 11.77 -18.97 -9.14
C PRO A 248 10.62 -19.65 -8.37
N LYS A 249 9.40 -19.60 -8.93
CA LYS A 249 8.17 -20.39 -8.61
C LYS A 249 7.69 -20.48 -7.14
N ILE A 250 8.28 -19.72 -6.22
CA ILE A 250 8.23 -20.05 -4.80
C ILE A 250 8.07 -18.73 -4.02
N VAL A 251 6.80 -18.35 -3.78
CA VAL A 251 6.28 -17.33 -2.83
C VAL A 251 6.15 -15.90 -3.41
N PRO A 252 5.11 -15.08 -3.13
CA PRO A 252 4.00 -15.17 -2.16
C PRO A 252 2.67 -15.66 -2.73
N LEU A 253 1.84 -16.24 -1.85
CA LEU A 253 0.49 -16.70 -2.16
C LEU A 253 -0.56 -15.69 -1.71
N PHE A 254 -1.47 -15.35 -2.61
CA PHE A 254 -2.60 -14.45 -2.37
C PHE A 254 -3.86 -15.29 -2.31
N TYR A 255 -4.56 -15.15 -1.20
CA TYR A 255 -5.83 -15.80 -0.95
C TYR A 255 -6.84 -14.72 -0.57
N LEU A 256 -8.06 -14.82 -1.08
CA LEU A 256 -9.11 -13.83 -0.85
C LEU A 256 -10.27 -14.50 -0.15
N ASP A 257 -10.66 -13.96 1.01
CA ASP A 257 -11.79 -14.44 1.80
C ASP A 257 -12.79 -13.30 1.99
N GLN A 258 -14.07 -13.61 1.86
CA GLN A 258 -15.16 -12.66 2.09
C GLN A 258 -15.60 -12.57 3.56
N GLN A 259 -15.18 -13.47 4.46
CA GLN A 259 -15.76 -13.55 5.81
C GLN A 259 -14.73 -13.53 6.93
N TRP A 260 -14.67 -12.41 7.68
CA TRP A 260 -14.47 -12.33 9.15
C TRP A 260 -15.09 -11.05 9.70
#